data_AF-A0AAU2VWX4-F1
#
_entry.id   AF-A0AAU2VWX4-F1
#
_cell.length_a   1.000
_cell.length_b   1.000
_cell.length_c   1.000
_cell.angle_alpha   90.00
_cell.angle_beta   90.00
_cell.angle_gamma   90.00
#
_symmetry.space_group_name_H-M   'P 1'
#
loop_
_entity.id
_entity.type
_entity.pdbx_description
1 polymer ?
#
loop_
_entity_poly.entity_id
_entity_poly.type
_entity_poly.pdbx_seq_one_letter_code
_entity_poly.pdbx_strand_id
1 'polypeptide(L)'
;MGAAIRHFTATTGQGQVFTVNIERDFRYDPYRDFLVCAHCDWRPSLLTTERIVDMAGEHLATAHGADRGLAQQEDQSFRKARMVVLPVVAVLLIGLLFLLKG
;
A
#
# COMPACT_ATOMS: atom_id res chain seq x y z
N MET A 1 -1.95 6.08 -14.74
CA MET A 1 -1.03 6.38 -13.63
C MET A 1 -1.89 6.44 -12.38
N GLY A 2 -1.69 5.50 -11.46
CA GLY A 2 -2.40 5.48 -10.18
C GLY A 2 -1.66 6.30 -9.14
N ALA A 3 -2.29 6.53 -7.98
CA ALA A 3 -1.56 7.09 -6.83
C ALA A 3 -0.91 5.94 -6.06
N ALA A 4 0.40 6.03 -5.82
CA ALA A 4 1.06 5.13 -4.90
C ALA A 4 0.49 5.35 -3.48
N ILE A 5 0.20 4.25 -2.79
CA ILE A 5 -0.33 4.28 -1.42
C ILE A 5 0.56 3.50 -0.44
N ARG A 6 1.42 2.63 -0.96
CA ARG A 6 2.36 1.79 -0.20
C ARG A 6 3.50 1.35 -1.10
N HIS A 7 4.68 1.15 -0.53
CA HIS A 7 5.87 0.68 -1.24
C HIS A 7 6.49 -0.50 -0.48
N PHE A 8 6.94 -1.49 -1.24
CA PHE A 8 7.74 -2.62 -0.80
C PHE A 8 9.11 -2.50 -1.42
N THR A 9 10.15 -2.56 -0.59
CA THR A 9 11.54 -2.47 -1.05
C THR A 9 12.30 -3.69 -0.61
N ALA A 10 13.13 -4.23 -1.49
CA ALA A 10 14.09 -5.27 -1.15
C ALA A 10 15.43 -4.99 -1.83
N THR A 11 16.48 -5.62 -1.34
CA THR A 11 17.85 -5.36 -1.79
C THR A 11 18.47 -6.64 -2.34
N THR A 12 19.26 -6.51 -3.41
CA THR A 12 20.06 -7.61 -3.96
C THR A 12 21.27 -7.92 -3.08
N GLY A 13 21.95 -9.03 -3.38
CA GLY A 13 23.22 -9.37 -2.75
C GLY A 13 24.33 -8.31 -2.90
N GLN A 14 24.22 -7.44 -3.90
CA GLN A 14 25.16 -6.35 -4.21
C GLN A 14 24.73 -4.99 -3.61
N GLY A 15 23.61 -4.92 -2.90
CA GLY A 15 23.13 -3.67 -2.30
C GLY A 15 22.20 -2.84 -3.20
N GLN A 16 21.81 -3.33 -4.37
CA GLN A 16 20.87 -2.61 -5.24
C GLN A 16 19.44 -2.73 -4.70
N VAL A 17 18.75 -1.60 -4.57
CA VAL A 17 17.38 -1.54 -4.07
C VAL A 17 16.37 -1.63 -5.21
N PHE A 18 15.38 -2.50 -5.06
CA PHE A 18 14.24 -2.65 -5.96
C PHE A 18 12.95 -2.35 -5.21
N THR A 19 11.96 -1.81 -5.94
CA THR A 19 10.70 -1.34 -5.37
C THR A 19 9.49 -1.84 -6.13
N VAL A 20 8.48 -2.29 -5.39
CA VAL A 20 7.13 -2.58 -5.86
C VAL A 20 6.16 -1.67 -5.11
N ASN A 21 5.29 -0.98 -5.84
CA ASN A 21 4.28 -0.08 -5.29
C ASN A 21 2.92 -0.75 -5.26
N ILE A 22 2.07 -0.36 -4.31
CA ILE A 22 0.63 -0.47 -4.49
C ILE A 22 0.16 0.84 -5.09
N GLU A 23 -0.39 0.79 -6.29
CA GLU A 23 -1.02 1.93 -6.96
C GLU A 23 -2.53 1.77 -6.99
N ARG A 24 -3.25 2.83 -6.61
CA ARG A 24 -4.70 2.92 -6.75
C ARG A 24 -5.09 3.56 -8.07
N ASP A 25 -5.88 2.87 -8.86
CA ASP A 25 -6.49 3.39 -10.08
C ASP A 25 -7.92 3.89 -9.82
N PHE A 26 -8.08 5.22 -9.89
CA PHE A 26 -9.34 5.90 -9.61
C PHE A 26 -10.36 5.86 -10.75
N ARG A 27 -10.02 5.26 -11.90
CA ARG A 27 -10.92 5.16 -13.06
C ARG A 27 -12.02 4.11 -12.89
N TYR A 28 -11.89 3.21 -11.91
CA TYR A 28 -12.84 2.13 -11.65
C TYR A 28 -13.67 2.41 -10.40
N ASP A 29 -14.93 1.95 -10.37
CA ASP A 29 -15.78 1.93 -9.18
C ASP A 29 -16.22 0.48 -8.86
N PRO A 30 -15.88 -0.07 -7.68
CA PRO A 30 -14.96 0.49 -6.68
C PRO A 30 -13.53 0.62 -7.23
N TYR A 31 -12.76 1.56 -6.66
CA TYR A 31 -11.36 1.76 -7.03
C TYR A 31 -10.57 0.46 -7.00
N ARG A 32 -9.67 0.28 -7.97
CA ARG A 32 -8.84 -0.92 -8.08
C ARG A 32 -7.41 -0.63 -7.67
N ASP A 33 -6.89 -1.46 -6.78
CA ASP A 33 -5.49 -1.40 -6.38
C ASP A 33 -4.69 -2.44 -7.17
N PHE A 34 -3.48 -2.08 -7.58
CA PHE A 34 -2.55 -2.91 -8.34
C PHE A 34 -1.20 -2.95 -7.63
N LEU A 35 -0.52 -4.10 -7.64
CA LEU A 35 0.92 -4.10 -7.42
C LEU A 35 1.58 -3.66 -8.71
N VAL A 36 2.53 -2.73 -8.65
CA VAL A 36 3.23 -2.20 -9.82
C VAL A 36 4.73 -2.23 -9.51
N CYS A 37 5.49 -3.00 -10.28
CA CYS A 37 6.95 -2.96 -10.16
C CYS A 37 7.49 -1.69 -10.81
N ALA A 38 8.39 -0.97 -10.12
CA ALA A 38 9.03 0.22 -10.69
C ALA A 38 10.11 -0.10 -11.73
N HIS A 39 10.45 -1.38 -11.91
CA HIS A 39 11.60 -1.83 -12.69
C HIS A 39 11.23 -2.77 -13.85
N CYS A 40 9.98 -3.19 -13.96
CA CYS A 40 9.47 -3.98 -15.08
C CYS A 40 7.94 -3.81 -15.24
N ASP A 41 7.35 -4.44 -16.26
CA ASP A 41 5.93 -4.30 -16.58
C ASP A 41 4.96 -5.09 -15.68
N TRP A 42 5.46 -5.73 -14.63
CA TRP A 42 4.67 -6.56 -13.72
C TRP A 42 3.65 -5.72 -12.95
N ARG A 43 2.36 -6.04 -13.15
CA ARG A 43 1.23 -5.21 -12.70
C ARG A 43 -0.05 -5.95 -12.26
N PRO A 44 -0.01 -6.97 -11.39
CA PRO A 44 -1.22 -7.73 -11.06
C PRO A 44 -2.24 -6.90 -10.26
N SER A 45 -3.53 -7.09 -10.55
CA SER A 45 -4.61 -6.46 -9.80
C SER A 45 -4.84 -7.15 -8.45
N LEU A 46 -5.17 -6.39 -7.42
CA LEU A 46 -5.37 -6.88 -6.05
C LEU A 46 -6.83 -7.17 -5.69
N LEU A 47 -7.70 -7.38 -6.67
CA LEU A 47 -9.15 -7.59 -6.49
C LEU A 47 -9.51 -8.74 -5.53
N THR A 48 -8.62 -9.73 -5.36
CA THR A 48 -8.88 -10.95 -4.58
C THR A 48 -7.68 -11.40 -3.74
N THR A 49 -6.66 -10.54 -3.56
CA THR A 49 -5.36 -10.99 -3.06
C THR A 49 -5.19 -10.76 -1.56
N GLU A 50 -5.14 -11.85 -0.78
CA GLU A 50 -4.91 -11.80 0.67
C GLU A 50 -3.42 -11.73 1.06
N ARG A 51 -2.50 -12.04 0.13
CA ARG A 51 -1.04 -12.16 0.40
C ARG A 51 -0.19 -11.17 -0.38
N ILE A 52 -0.54 -9.89 -0.27
CA ILE A 52 0.09 -8.80 -1.03
C ILE A 52 1.60 -8.69 -0.72
N VAL A 53 1.99 -8.83 0.55
CA VAL A 53 3.40 -8.73 0.98
C VAL A 53 4.23 -9.88 0.40
N ASP A 54 3.71 -11.11 0.48
CA ASP A 54 4.39 -12.30 -0.05
C ASP A 54 4.57 -12.19 -1.56
N MET A 55 3.53 -11.77 -2.28
CA MET A 55 3.59 -11.63 -3.74
C MET A 55 4.59 -10.56 -4.20
N ALA A 56 4.63 -9.41 -3.49
CA ALA A 56 5.62 -8.37 -3.78
C ALA A 56 7.04 -8.85 -3.47
N GLY A 57 7.24 -9.53 -2.33
CA GLY A 57 8.53 -10.09 -1.94
C GLY A 57 9.02 -11.18 -2.88
N GLU A 58 8.14 -12.10 -3.28
CA GLU A 58 8.43 -13.16 -4.23
C GLU A 58 8.80 -12.59 -5.60
N HIS A 59 8.07 -11.58 -6.09
CA HIS A 59 8.42 -10.92 -7.34
C HIS A 59 9.80 -10.24 -7.25
N LEU A 60 10.08 -9.49 -6.18
CA LEU A 60 11.38 -8.85 -5.96
C LEU A 60 12.53 -9.87 -5.91
N ALA A 61 12.33 -11.01 -5.24
CA ALA A 61 13.34 -12.06 -5.15
C ALA A 61 13.55 -12.77 -6.50
N THR A 62 12.47 -13.18 -7.17
CA THR A 62 12.53 -14.02 -8.37
C THR A 62 12.89 -13.24 -9.64
N ALA A 63 12.31 -12.06 -9.84
CA ALA A 63 12.52 -11.27 -11.05
C ALA A 63 13.75 -10.36 -10.97
N HIS A 64 14.13 -9.93 -9.76
CA HIS A 64 15.19 -8.94 -9.55
C HIS A 64 16.34 -9.42 -8.68
N GLY A 65 16.29 -10.65 -8.14
CA GLY A 65 17.32 -11.16 -7.23
C GLY A 65 17.40 -10.36 -5.92
N ALA A 66 16.34 -9.61 -5.58
CA ALA A 66 16.26 -8.76 -4.41
C ALA A 66 15.53 -9.50 -3.30
N ASP A 67 16.24 -10.44 -2.66
CA ASP A 67 15.72 -11.35 -1.64
C ASP A 67 16.02 -10.90 -0.20
N ARG A 68 16.78 -9.80 -0.01
CA ARG A 68 17.20 -9.33 1.32
C ARG A 68 16.42 -8.12 1.79
N GLY A 69 16.12 -8.12 3.09
CA GLY A 69 15.64 -6.94 3.81
C GLY A 69 14.32 -6.40 3.25
N LEU A 70 13.36 -7.29 2.98
CA LEU A 70 12.02 -6.87 2.56
C LEU A 70 11.45 -5.91 3.61
N ALA A 71 11.32 -4.66 3.20
CA ALA A 71 10.79 -3.59 4.02
C ALA A 71 9.56 -3.02 3.33
N GLN A 72 8.67 -2.49 4.16
CA GLN A 72 7.42 -1.95 3.71
C GLN A 72 7.22 -0.58 4.33
N GLN A 73 6.92 0.39 3.47
CA GLN A 73 6.70 1.77 3.88
C GLN A 73 5.35 2.25 3.34
N GLU A 74 4.50 2.73 4.24
CA GLU A 74 3.28 3.45 3.84
C GLU A 74 3.66 4.84 3.36
N ASP A 75 2.93 5.32 2.35
CA ASP A 75 3.15 6.64 1.82
C ASP A 75 2.79 7.70 2.87
N GLN A 76 3.60 8.76 3.00
CA GLN A 76 3.47 9.70 4.11
C GLN A 76 2.13 10.45 4.10
N SER A 77 1.57 10.66 2.92
CA SER A 77 0.26 11.28 2.69
C SER A 77 -0.85 10.42 3.30
N PHE A 78 -0.81 9.11 3.08
CA PHE A 78 -1.79 8.16 3.63
C PHE A 78 -1.66 8.05 5.14
N ARG A 79 -0.43 8.00 5.66
CA ARG A 79 -0.17 8.02 7.10
C ARG A 79 -0.71 9.29 7.77
N LYS A 80 -0.48 10.47 7.17
CA LYS A 80 -1.01 11.75 7.66
C LYS A 80 -2.54 11.79 7.60
N ALA A 81 -3.14 11.37 6.49
CA ALA A 81 -4.59 11.31 6.34
C ALA A 81 -5.21 10.41 7.42
N ARG A 82 -4.63 9.23 7.67
CA ARG A 82 -5.09 8.32 8.73
C ARG A 82 -5.00 8.95 10.12
N MET A 83 -3.91 9.65 10.43
CA MET A 83 -3.74 10.33 11.73
C MET A 83 -4.74 11.47 11.97
N VAL A 84 -5.26 12.11 10.92
CA VAL A 84 -6.25 13.19 11.05
C VAL A 84 -7.68 12.65 11.05
N VAL A 85 -7.99 11.69 10.17
CA VAL A 85 -9.36 11.16 10.03
C VAL A 85 -9.79 10.38 11.26
N LEU A 86 -8.93 9.54 11.84
CA LEU A 86 -9.26 8.75 13.03
C LEU A 86 -9.76 9.60 14.22
N PRO A 87 -9.06 10.64 14.67
CA PRO A 87 -9.54 11.47 15.78
C PRO A 87 -10.80 12.26 15.41
N VAL A 88 -10.94 12.76 14.19
CA VAL A 88 -12.16 13.45 13.75
C VAL A 88 -13.38 12.52 13.81
N VAL A 89 -13.25 11.29 13.31
CA VAL A 89 -14.30 10.29 13.38
C VAL A 89 -14.62 9.93 14.84
N ALA A 90 -13.59 9.78 15.70
CA ALA A 90 -13.80 9.51 17.12
C ALA A 90 -14.60 10.63 17.80
N VAL A 91 -14.27 11.90 17.54
CA VAL A 91 -15.00 13.06 18.09
C VAL A 91 -16.45 13.08 17.60
N LEU A 92 -16.69 12.81 16.31
CA LEU A 92 -18.03 12.73 15.76
C LEU A 92 -18.86 11.61 16.41
N LEU A 93 -18.27 10.43 16.62
CA LEU A 93 -18.93 9.32 17.30
C LEU A 93 -19.25 9.65 18.76
N ILE A 94 -18.33 10.32 19.48
CA ILE A 94 -18.57 10.78 20.84
C ILE A 94 -19.73 11.78 20.88
N GLY A 95 -19.72 12.79 20.00
CA GLY A 95 -20.80 13.78 19.92
C GLY A 95 -22.15 13.14 19.59
N LEU A 96 -22.17 12.18 18.65
CA LEU A 96 -23.37 11.42 18.30
C LEU A 96 -23.90 10.60 19.49
N LEU A 97 -23.01 9.96 20.25
CA LEU A 97 -23.36 9.21 21.45
C LEU A 97 -23.98 10.11 22.53
N PHE A 98 -23.51 11.35 22.67
CA PHE A 98 -24.12 12.34 23.56
C PHE A 98 -25.50 12.78 23.08
N LEU A 99 -25.66 13.04 21.78
CA LEU A 99 -26.94 13.41 21.16
C LEU A 99 -28.00 12.29 21.25
N LEU A 100 -27.58 11.02 21.21
CA LEU A 100 -28.49 9.88 21.30
C LEU A 100 -28.83 9.49 22.75
N LYS A 101 -28.08 9.98 23.74
CA LYS A 101 -28.30 9.71 25.18
C LYS A 101 -29.03 10.84 25.91
N GLY A 102 -29.10 12.04 25.34
CA GLY A 102 -29.86 13.19 25.86
C GLY A 102 -31.26 13.23 25.28
#